data_AF-A0A7X9AES5-F1
#
_entry.id   AF-A0A7X9AES5-F1
#
_cell.length_a   1.000
_cell.length_b   1.000
_cell.length_c   1.000
_cell.angle_alpha   90.00
_cell.angle_beta   90.00
_cell.angle_gamma   90.00
#
_symmetry.space_group_name_H-M   'P 1'
#
loop_
_entity.id
_entity.type
_entity.pdbx_description
1 polymer ?
#
loop_
_entity_poly.entity_id
_entity_poly.type
_entity_poly.pdbx_seq_one_letter_code
_entity_poly.pdbx_strand_id
1 'polypeptide(L)'
;MNLLSKDLTDRGHRPVQSWFRLLASHSEEAVFLALAGFLFLVATNTQTGWLYIVSALLAGVFVAGFIGPRTTLHGLQVRRRMPAPARQGDQVYVEMEVFNPGPSDRALVLVEQDLPDTLPGQPRTRRFLLERLPAGSSVRVDCPVPASLRGYHRLPPLRLKSATPLGLFPAQSSVPDDPQPLVVYPRPLNLVELLVPSRIAPQAHQRHTSNRVGTSEDFLGIRPYSAGEDTRFIHWPATARMGEVMVREFQGNSGQGMAVLIETWEEALAGSGEDSNLEVAISAAAALAGRARRQGLPFLQICEWAGQIHVSRTSGEGALDFLARIQPPGRLSRFEFLEAAAGRAPADAHLLLLLLAPLGDMQGLSHLLERRGGLSVVFFPGPDQPEDQKACQDSLRVLRASGVRSWIHLPGIGLTPPSSRGTSR
;
A
#
# COMPACT_ATOMS: atom_id res chain seq x y z
N MET A 1 10.14 38.39 -36.74
CA MET A 1 8.81 38.80 -36.24
C MET A 1 8.50 37.91 -35.05
N ASN A 2 8.53 38.47 -33.83
CA ASN A 2 7.77 38.12 -32.61
C ASN A 2 7.32 36.65 -32.42
N LEU A 3 7.55 35.94 -31.31
CA LEU A 3 7.71 36.32 -29.90
C LEU A 3 8.25 35.12 -29.10
N LEU A 4 9.09 35.42 -28.12
CA LEU A 4 9.39 34.61 -26.94
C LEU A 4 8.13 34.43 -26.05
N SER A 5 7.94 33.25 -25.45
CA SER A 5 7.57 33.14 -24.02
C SER A 5 7.80 31.71 -23.52
N LYS A 6 8.88 31.52 -22.76
CA LYS A 6 8.88 31.22 -21.32
C LYS A 6 8.90 29.73 -20.96
N ASP A 7 10.13 29.25 -20.94
CA ASP A 7 10.65 28.29 -19.99
C ASP A 7 10.59 28.85 -18.54
N LEU A 8 10.63 27.93 -17.56
CA LEU A 8 10.98 28.10 -16.14
C LEU A 8 9.97 28.81 -15.22
N THR A 9 9.25 28.00 -14.41
CA THR A 9 9.25 28.04 -12.92
C THR A 9 8.19 27.09 -12.37
N ASP A 10 8.58 25.91 -11.86
CA ASP A 10 7.80 25.25 -10.80
C ASP A 10 8.67 24.44 -9.83
N ARG A 11 9.61 25.14 -9.20
CA ARG A 11 10.10 24.78 -7.86
C ARG A 11 9.62 25.85 -6.89
N GLY A 12 8.31 25.88 -6.68
CA GLY A 12 7.62 26.77 -5.74
C GLY A 12 7.84 26.36 -4.29
N HIS A 13 8.93 26.86 -3.71
CA HIS A 13 9.16 27.07 -2.28
C HIS A 13 7.87 27.24 -1.44
N ARG A 14 7.58 26.29 -0.53
CA ARG A 14 6.66 26.48 0.61
C ARG A 14 7.36 26.66 1.98
N PRO A 15 8.32 27.59 2.19
CA PRO A 15 8.70 27.98 3.54
C PRO A 15 7.87 29.19 4.05
N VAL A 16 7.35 30.04 3.17
CA VAL A 16 6.82 31.38 3.56
C VAL A 16 5.52 31.34 4.37
N GLN A 17 4.68 30.32 4.20
CA GLN A 17 3.44 30.18 5.01
C GLN A 17 3.70 29.74 6.46
N SER A 18 4.87 29.17 6.77
CA SER A 18 5.25 28.82 8.14
C SER A 18 5.66 30.06 8.96
N TRP A 19 6.33 31.03 8.32
CA TRP A 19 6.81 32.26 8.97
C TRP A 19 5.66 33.16 9.43
N PHE A 20 4.57 33.27 8.65
CA PHE A 20 3.42 34.08 9.05
C PHE A 20 2.64 33.48 10.24
N ARG A 21 2.61 32.15 10.40
CA ARG A 21 2.00 31.52 11.59
C ARG A 21 2.87 31.67 12.85
N LEU A 22 4.20 31.63 12.68
CA LEU A 22 5.16 31.87 13.77
C LEU A 22 5.14 33.34 14.23
N LEU A 23 5.11 34.30 13.29
CA LEU A 23 4.98 35.73 13.60
C LEU A 23 3.63 36.09 14.23
N ALA A 24 2.54 35.47 13.78
CA ALA A 24 1.21 35.66 14.38
C ALA A 24 1.08 35.02 15.78
N SER A 25 1.80 33.92 16.06
CA SER A 25 1.80 33.32 17.41
C SER A 25 2.61 34.13 18.42
N HIS A 26 3.66 34.82 17.99
CA HIS A 26 4.48 35.65 18.88
C HIS A 26 3.97 37.08 19.02
N SER A 27 3.07 37.55 18.15
CA SER A 27 2.48 38.88 18.31
C SER A 27 1.63 39.00 19.56
N GLU A 28 0.91 37.94 19.95
CA GLU A 28 0.07 37.97 21.15
C GLU A 28 0.91 37.97 22.44
N GLU A 29 1.97 37.16 22.48
CA GLU A 29 2.94 37.11 23.57
C GLU A 29 3.63 38.48 23.74
N ALA A 30 4.07 39.09 22.62
CA ALA A 30 4.73 40.39 22.61
C ALA A 30 3.79 41.52 23.04
N VAL A 31 2.52 41.51 22.63
CA VAL A 31 1.52 42.50 23.06
C VAL A 31 1.29 42.45 24.57
N PHE A 32 1.22 41.26 25.15
CA PHE A 32 1.02 41.11 26.61
C PHE A 32 2.19 41.69 27.40
N LEU A 33 3.43 41.38 26.98
CA LEU A 33 4.64 41.92 27.58
C LEU A 33 4.78 43.43 27.36
N ALA A 34 4.47 43.92 26.16
CA ALA A 34 4.51 45.35 25.85
C ALA A 34 3.49 46.14 26.68
N LEU A 35 2.27 45.62 26.85
CA LEU A 35 1.25 46.24 27.68
C LEU A 35 1.65 46.25 29.15
N ALA A 36 2.16 45.12 29.68
CA ALA A 36 2.64 45.04 31.05
C ALA A 36 3.79 46.03 31.30
N GLY A 37 4.75 46.10 30.38
CA GLY A 37 5.88 47.03 30.43
C GLY A 37 5.46 48.50 30.27
N PHE A 38 4.51 48.79 29.38
CA PHE A 38 3.95 50.13 29.21
C PHE A 38 3.26 50.61 30.50
N LEU A 39 2.41 49.78 31.10
CA LEU A 39 1.74 50.12 32.37
C LEU A 39 2.74 50.32 33.51
N PHE A 40 3.83 49.55 33.54
CA PHE A 40 4.92 49.75 34.49
C PHE A 40 5.61 51.11 34.30
N LEU A 41 5.90 51.50 33.05
CA LEU A 41 6.50 52.80 32.75
C LEU A 41 5.57 53.96 33.12
N VAL A 42 4.27 53.84 32.81
CA VAL A 42 3.27 54.84 33.22
C VAL A 42 3.16 54.92 34.74
N ALA A 43 3.17 53.78 35.44
CA ALA A 43 3.18 53.75 36.91
C ALA A 43 4.39 54.49 37.48
N THR A 44 5.57 54.28 36.88
CA THR A 44 6.83 54.93 37.27
C THR A 44 6.79 56.44 37.04
N ASN A 45 6.26 56.88 35.91
CA ASN A 45 6.15 58.30 35.57
C ASN A 45 5.10 59.03 36.43
N THR A 46 3.97 58.38 36.72
CA THR A 46 2.83 58.99 37.44
C THR A 46 2.85 58.75 38.95
N GLN A 47 3.74 57.88 39.46
CA GLN A 47 3.80 57.45 40.85
C GLN A 47 2.49 56.82 41.37
N THR A 48 1.74 56.17 40.47
CA THR A 48 0.43 55.61 40.77
C THR A 48 0.54 54.15 41.22
N GLY A 49 0.28 53.87 42.50
CA GLY A 49 0.48 52.54 43.10
C GLY A 49 -0.29 51.38 42.44
N TRP A 50 -1.57 51.58 42.08
CA TRP A 50 -2.40 50.50 41.53
C TRP A 50 -1.98 50.04 40.14
N LEU A 51 -1.32 50.90 39.34
CA LEU A 51 -0.81 50.53 38.02
C LEU A 51 0.33 49.50 38.12
N TYR A 52 1.15 49.54 39.19
CA TYR A 52 2.14 48.49 39.45
C TYR A 52 1.47 47.14 39.70
N ILE A 53 0.34 47.11 40.42
CA ILE A 53 -0.40 45.87 40.70
C ILE A 53 -0.94 45.28 39.40
N VAL A 54 -1.57 46.10 38.55
CA VAL A 54 -2.11 45.64 37.25
C VAL A 54 -0.98 45.15 36.34
N SER A 55 0.13 45.88 36.24
CA SER A 55 1.30 45.46 35.47
C SER A 55 1.87 44.13 35.97
N ALA A 56 2.05 43.97 37.28
CA ALA A 56 2.55 42.74 37.89
C ALA A 56 1.59 41.55 37.68
N LEU A 57 0.27 41.78 37.76
CA LEU A 57 -0.73 40.76 37.50
C LEU A 57 -0.70 40.30 36.03
N LEU A 58 -0.59 41.24 35.09
CA LEU A 58 -0.42 40.91 33.67
C LEU A 58 0.87 40.13 33.42
N ALA A 59 1.99 40.54 34.02
CA ALA A 59 3.24 39.81 33.93
C ALA A 59 3.12 38.39 34.53
N GLY A 60 2.44 38.24 35.68
CA GLY A 60 2.19 36.94 36.31
C GLY A 60 1.32 36.02 35.45
N VAL A 61 0.25 36.56 34.85
CA VAL A 61 -0.61 35.85 33.88
C VAL A 61 0.19 35.41 32.66
N PHE A 62 1.06 36.28 32.14
CA PHE A 62 1.95 35.94 31.04
C PHE A 62 2.87 34.78 31.40
N VAL A 63 3.58 34.89 32.53
CA VAL A 63 4.51 33.85 33.00
C VAL A 63 3.79 32.52 33.22
N ALA A 64 2.63 32.54 33.87
CA ALA A 64 1.83 31.34 34.11
C ALA A 64 1.31 30.71 32.80
N GLY A 65 0.78 31.54 31.88
CA GLY A 65 0.28 31.10 30.59
C GLY A 65 1.37 30.62 29.64
N PHE A 66 2.59 31.15 29.73
CA PHE A 66 3.71 30.80 28.86
C PHE A 66 4.47 29.57 29.39
N ILE A 67 4.78 29.53 30.68
CA ILE A 67 5.57 28.45 31.30
C ILE A 67 4.71 27.20 31.56
N GLY A 68 3.46 27.37 31.99
CA GLY A 68 2.55 26.27 32.35
C GLY A 68 2.40 25.20 31.26
N PRO A 69 2.05 25.57 30.01
CA PRO A 69 1.86 24.59 28.94
C PRO A 69 3.17 23.88 28.56
N ARG A 70 4.28 24.63 28.52
CA ARG A 70 5.60 24.10 28.15
C ARG A 70 6.12 23.11 29.20
N THR A 71 5.96 23.44 30.48
CA THR A 71 6.31 22.53 31.59
C THR A 71 5.39 21.31 31.64
N THR A 72 4.12 21.46 31.27
CA THR A 72 3.16 20.35 31.20
C THR A 72 3.57 19.30 30.17
N LEU A 73 4.08 19.74 29.01
CA LEU A 73 4.52 18.84 27.94
C LEU A 73 5.96 18.34 28.10
N HIS A 74 6.78 19.04 28.89
CA HIS A 74 8.20 18.75 29.02
C HIS A 74 8.45 17.36 29.62
N GLY A 75 9.23 16.54 28.90
CA GLY A 75 9.66 15.23 29.36
C GLY A 75 8.60 14.12 29.25
N LEU A 76 7.41 14.41 28.70
CA LEU A 76 6.43 13.36 28.40
C LEU A 76 7.00 12.39 27.38
N GLN A 77 6.82 11.10 27.65
CA GLN A 77 7.22 10.03 26.74
C GLN A 77 5.97 9.46 26.09
N VAL A 78 5.99 9.28 24.78
CA VAL A 78 4.89 8.66 24.06
C VAL A 78 5.42 7.44 23.34
N ARG A 79 4.72 6.33 23.51
CA ARG A 79 4.98 5.11 22.76
C ARG A 79 3.77 4.81 21.92
N ARG A 80 4.01 4.57 20.64
CA ARG A 80 3.00 4.10 19.70
C ARG A 80 3.17 2.60 19.54
N ARG A 81 2.05 1.88 19.50
CA ARG A 81 2.03 0.46 19.12
C ARG A 81 1.14 0.30 17.90
N MET A 82 1.75 -0.18 16.83
CA MET A 82 1.07 -0.47 15.58
C MET A 82 0.26 -1.76 15.70
N PRO A 83 -0.97 -1.81 15.15
CA PRO A 83 -1.75 -3.04 15.12
C PRO A 83 -1.10 -4.06 14.17
N ALA A 84 -1.50 -5.32 14.29
CA ALA A 84 -1.18 -6.34 13.30
C ALA A 84 -1.76 -5.97 11.92
N PRO A 85 -1.22 -6.52 10.81
CA PRO A 85 -1.76 -6.29 9.48
C PRO A 85 -3.27 -6.54 9.43
N ALA A 86 -4.00 -5.59 8.89
CA ALA A 86 -5.46 -5.62 8.82
C ALA A 86 -5.93 -5.88 7.40
N ARG A 87 -7.23 -6.11 7.22
CA ARG A 87 -7.84 -6.22 5.90
C ARG A 87 -8.61 -4.96 5.56
N GLN A 88 -8.72 -4.71 4.27
CA GLN A 88 -9.50 -3.60 3.77
C GLN A 88 -10.96 -3.71 4.25
N GLY A 89 -11.47 -2.62 4.83
CA GLY A 89 -12.79 -2.53 5.46
C GLY A 89 -12.79 -2.75 6.97
N ASP A 90 -11.67 -3.19 7.57
CA ASP A 90 -11.56 -3.34 9.02
C ASP A 90 -11.43 -1.96 9.71
N GLN A 91 -11.84 -1.91 10.99
CA GLN A 91 -11.53 -0.80 11.87
C GLN A 91 -10.40 -1.20 12.82
N VAL A 92 -9.25 -0.54 12.70
CA VAL A 92 -8.07 -0.85 13.53
C VAL A 92 -7.84 0.24 14.57
N TYR A 93 -7.15 -0.11 15.64
CA TYR A 93 -6.79 0.81 16.71
C TYR A 93 -5.27 0.92 16.79
N VAL A 94 -4.76 2.14 16.68
CA VAL A 94 -3.38 2.45 17.02
C VAL A 94 -3.36 2.79 18.51
N GLU A 95 -2.73 1.93 19.31
CA GLU A 95 -2.57 2.15 20.75
C GLU A 95 -1.44 3.16 20.98
N MET A 96 -1.74 4.20 21.75
CA MET A 96 -0.80 5.25 22.13
C MET A 96 -0.70 5.26 23.64
N GLU A 97 0.49 5.05 24.17
CA GLU A 97 0.76 5.13 25.61
C GLU A 97 1.53 6.42 25.91
N VAL A 98 0.92 7.30 26.70
CA VAL A 98 1.53 8.54 27.17
C VAL A 98 1.98 8.33 28.61
N PHE A 99 3.29 8.38 28.83
CA PHE A 99 3.93 8.19 30.12
C PHE A 99 4.47 9.51 30.67
N ASN A 100 4.17 9.79 31.95
CA ASN A 100 4.70 10.93 32.69
C ASN A 100 5.80 10.47 33.65
N PRO A 101 7.09 10.59 33.27
CA PRO A 101 8.20 10.30 34.18
C PRO A 101 8.43 11.41 35.21
N GLY A 102 7.73 12.54 35.11
CA GLY A 102 7.94 13.71 35.95
C GLY A 102 7.47 13.51 37.38
N PRO A 103 7.95 14.35 38.31
CA PRO A 103 7.61 14.27 39.73
C PRO A 103 6.23 14.85 40.07
N SER A 104 5.53 15.46 39.11
CA SER A 104 4.23 16.11 39.31
C SER A 104 3.20 15.66 38.28
N ASP A 105 1.93 15.74 38.68
CA ASP A 105 0.80 15.47 37.80
C ASP A 105 0.77 16.46 36.62
N ARG A 106 0.42 15.96 35.44
CA ARG A 106 0.11 16.77 34.27
C ARG A 106 -1.40 16.76 34.04
N ALA A 107 -1.94 17.86 33.55
CA ALA A 107 -3.36 17.98 33.31
C ALA A 107 -3.64 18.64 31.96
N LEU A 108 -4.78 18.27 31.36
CA LEU A 108 -5.27 18.78 30.09
C LEU A 108 -4.20 18.70 28.99
N VAL A 109 -3.69 17.48 28.77
CA VAL A 109 -2.81 17.17 27.64
C VAL A 109 -3.69 16.65 26.51
N LEU A 110 -3.69 17.37 25.39
CA LEU A 110 -4.38 16.96 24.18
C LEU A 110 -3.43 16.15 23.30
N VAL A 111 -3.78 14.91 23.03
CA VAL A 111 -3.11 14.04 22.07
C VAL A 111 -3.81 14.17 20.72
N GLU A 112 -3.08 14.60 19.69
CA GLU A 112 -3.57 14.66 18.31
C GLU A 112 -2.82 13.65 17.44
N GLN A 113 -3.57 12.82 16.73
CA GLN A 113 -3.06 11.91 15.71
C GLN A 113 -3.73 12.22 14.38
N ASP A 114 -2.95 12.62 13.38
CA ASP A 114 -3.44 12.73 12.01
C ASP A 114 -3.51 11.35 11.36
N LEU A 115 -4.51 11.14 10.51
CA LEU A 115 -4.59 9.98 9.63
C LEU A 115 -3.62 10.14 8.44
N PRO A 116 -3.07 9.03 7.90
CA PRO A 116 -2.29 9.05 6.66
C PRO A 116 -3.05 9.72 5.51
N ASP A 117 -2.36 10.51 4.69
CA ASP A 117 -2.98 11.17 3.53
C ASP A 117 -3.54 10.18 2.50
N THR A 118 -2.98 8.98 2.49
CA THR A 118 -3.38 7.85 1.64
C THR A 118 -4.69 7.22 2.07
N LEU A 119 -5.20 7.49 3.27
CA LEU A 119 -6.50 6.98 3.72
C LEU A 119 -7.59 8.05 3.56
N PRO A 120 -8.75 7.70 2.98
CA PRO A 120 -9.91 8.59 2.95
C PRO A 120 -10.53 8.69 4.35
N GLY A 121 -11.19 9.81 4.61
CA GLY A 121 -11.97 10.02 5.83
C GLY A 121 -11.82 11.42 6.43
N GLN A 122 -12.93 11.92 6.97
CA GLN A 122 -12.98 13.14 7.78
C GLN A 122 -13.65 12.83 9.14
N PRO A 123 -13.26 13.52 10.23
CA PRO A 123 -12.12 14.44 10.32
C PRO A 123 -10.79 13.70 10.15
N ARG A 124 -9.72 14.37 9.68
CA ARG A 124 -8.39 13.74 9.53
C ARG A 124 -7.59 13.68 10.82
N THR A 125 -7.84 14.59 11.75
CA THR A 125 -7.18 14.62 13.05
C THR A 125 -8.08 13.97 14.10
N ARG A 126 -7.56 12.96 14.78
CA ARG A 126 -8.15 12.35 15.98
C ARG A 126 -7.61 13.06 17.21
N ARG A 127 -8.48 13.42 18.15
CA ARG A 127 -8.15 14.23 19.33
C ARG A 127 -8.58 13.51 20.60
N PHE A 128 -7.67 13.39 21.55
CA PHE A 128 -7.92 12.72 22.83
C PHE A 128 -7.42 13.61 23.96
N LEU A 129 -8.31 13.99 24.88
CA LEU A 129 -7.96 14.82 26.02
C LEU A 129 -7.61 13.93 27.21
N LEU A 130 -6.40 14.09 27.73
CA LEU A 130 -5.98 13.54 29.01
C LEU A 130 -6.23 14.60 30.07
N GLU A 131 -7.34 14.49 30.79
CA GLU A 131 -7.71 15.44 31.84
C GLU A 131 -6.66 15.46 32.96
N ARG A 132 -6.17 14.28 33.34
CA ARG A 132 -5.12 14.10 34.35
C ARG A 132 -4.21 12.93 33.97
N LEU A 133 -2.92 13.17 34.10
CA LEU A 133 -1.85 12.19 33.91
C LEU A 133 -0.94 12.25 35.14
N PRO A 134 -1.15 11.33 36.12
CA PRO A 134 -0.41 11.36 37.39
C PRO A 134 1.10 11.22 37.22
N ALA A 135 1.86 11.68 38.21
CA ALA A 135 3.30 11.44 38.29
C ALA A 135 3.63 9.93 38.25
N GLY A 136 4.66 9.55 37.48
CA GLY A 136 5.12 8.17 37.35
C GLY A 136 4.13 7.18 36.72
N SER A 137 3.07 7.67 36.06
CA SER A 137 1.99 6.83 35.50
C SER A 137 1.90 6.95 33.98
N SER A 138 1.30 5.95 33.34
CA SER A 138 0.94 5.98 31.92
C SER A 138 -0.58 5.96 31.71
N VAL A 139 -1.03 6.60 30.64
CA VAL A 139 -2.39 6.52 30.14
C VAL A 139 -2.37 5.99 28.71
N ARG A 140 -3.25 5.03 28.43
CA ARG A 140 -3.42 4.45 27.10
C ARG A 140 -4.57 5.10 26.37
N VAL A 141 -4.37 5.32 25.08
CA VAL A 141 -5.31 5.96 24.18
C VAL A 141 -5.38 5.15 22.90
N ASP A 142 -6.56 4.63 22.59
CA ASP A 142 -6.79 3.86 21.37
C ASP A 142 -7.30 4.79 20.27
N CYS A 143 -6.49 4.98 19.23
CA CYS A 143 -6.83 5.81 18.09
C CYS A 143 -7.46 4.95 16.97
N PRO A 144 -8.77 5.07 16.70
CA PRO A 144 -9.40 4.36 15.60
C PRO A 144 -8.93 4.90 14.25
N VAL A 145 -8.43 4.00 13.41
CA VAL A 145 -8.00 4.25 12.03
C VAL A 145 -8.82 3.32 11.11
N PRO A 146 -9.56 3.87 10.12
CA PRO A 146 -10.25 3.03 9.14
C PRO A 146 -9.25 2.43 8.17
N ALA A 147 -9.26 1.11 7.98
CA ALA A 147 -8.45 0.42 6.97
C ALA A 147 -9.18 0.41 5.62
N SER A 148 -9.56 1.58 5.11
CA SER A 148 -10.41 1.75 3.92
C SER A 148 -9.71 1.37 2.61
N LEU A 149 -8.42 1.70 2.48
CA LEU A 149 -7.61 1.36 1.31
C LEU A 149 -6.50 0.38 1.68
N ARG A 150 -6.19 -0.54 0.77
CA ARG A 150 -5.04 -1.43 0.91
C ARG A 150 -3.75 -0.67 0.65
N GLY A 151 -2.70 -1.04 1.35
CA GLY A 151 -1.46 -0.28 1.27
C GLY A 151 -0.59 -0.36 2.51
N TYR A 152 0.56 0.28 2.36
CA TYR A 152 1.47 0.60 3.45
C TYR A 152 1.26 2.06 3.84
N HIS A 153 0.60 2.30 4.97
CA HIS A 153 0.23 3.63 5.41
C HIS A 153 1.13 4.08 6.56
N ARG A 154 1.95 5.09 6.32
CA ARG A 154 2.73 5.74 7.38
C ARG A 154 1.85 6.73 8.10
N LEU A 155 1.75 6.59 9.41
CA LEU A 155 1.03 7.55 10.21
C LEU A 155 1.91 8.77 10.48
N PRO A 156 1.39 10.00 10.28
CA PRO A 156 2.10 11.23 10.57
C PRO A 156 2.52 11.36 12.05
N PRO A 157 3.38 12.36 12.36
CA PRO A 157 3.86 12.59 13.71
C PRO A 157 2.71 12.82 14.68
N LEU A 158 2.79 12.20 15.85
CA LEU A 158 1.85 12.44 16.93
C LEU A 158 2.16 13.79 17.57
N ARG A 159 1.13 14.60 17.84
CA ARG A 159 1.30 15.91 18.47
C ARG A 159 0.67 15.92 19.85
N LEU A 160 1.44 16.37 20.83
CA LEU A 160 0.93 16.71 22.15
C LEU A 160 0.72 18.23 22.21
N LYS A 161 -0.42 18.66 22.70
CA LYS A 161 -0.75 20.07 22.92
C LYS A 161 -1.22 20.28 24.35
N SER A 162 -0.90 21.43 24.91
CA SER A 162 -1.49 21.89 26.16
C SER A 162 -1.63 23.40 26.11
N ALA A 163 -2.64 23.94 26.79
CA ALA A 163 -2.81 25.38 27.00
C ALA A 163 -2.99 25.71 28.49
N THR A 164 -2.68 24.75 29.36
CA THR A 164 -2.90 24.84 30.82
C THR A 164 -1.88 25.76 31.49
N PRO A 165 -2.27 26.61 32.46
CA PRO A 165 -3.58 26.66 33.12
C PRO A 165 -4.58 27.68 32.56
N LEU A 166 -4.14 28.67 31.77
CA LEU A 166 -4.98 29.83 31.42
C LEU A 166 -5.59 29.80 30.02
N GLY A 167 -5.16 28.88 29.15
CA GLY A 167 -5.64 28.79 27.77
C GLY A 167 -5.03 29.81 26.80
N LEU A 168 -4.13 30.68 27.27
CA LEU A 168 -3.65 31.85 26.52
C LEU A 168 -2.59 31.52 25.47
N PHE A 169 -1.54 30.79 25.85
CA PHE A 169 -0.38 30.54 24.99
C PHE A 169 -0.16 29.04 24.83
N PRO A 170 -0.84 28.37 23.88
CA PRO A 170 -0.74 26.92 23.72
C PRO A 170 0.69 26.50 23.35
N ALA A 171 1.19 25.47 24.01
CA ALA A 171 2.42 24.79 23.64
C ALA A 171 2.10 23.53 22.84
N GLN A 172 3.03 23.16 21.94
CA GLN A 172 2.98 21.90 21.22
C GLN A 172 4.34 21.19 21.27
N SER A 173 4.29 19.87 21.34
CA SER A 173 5.44 18.98 21.17
C SER A 173 5.09 17.93 20.13
N SER A 174 6.03 17.61 19.25
CA SER A 174 5.84 16.57 18.22
C SER A 174 6.68 15.35 18.57
N VAL A 175 6.05 14.19 18.53
CA VAL A 175 6.70 12.89 18.67
C VAL A 175 7.04 12.40 17.27
N PRO A 176 8.30 12.01 17.00
CA PRO A 176 8.71 11.55 15.67
C PRO A 176 7.85 10.40 15.13
N ASP A 177 7.90 10.25 13.81
CA ASP A 177 7.21 9.16 13.10
C ASP A 177 7.64 7.78 13.61
N ASP A 178 6.69 6.86 13.66
CA ASP A 178 6.99 5.45 13.86
C ASP A 178 7.56 4.87 12.56
N PRO A 179 8.70 4.14 12.60
CA PRO A 179 9.23 3.49 11.41
C PRO A 179 8.31 2.39 10.87
N GLN A 180 7.41 1.81 11.69
CA GLN A 180 6.52 0.73 11.27
C GLN A 180 5.25 1.28 10.60
N PRO A 181 4.97 0.89 9.34
CA PRO A 181 3.74 1.30 8.65
C PRO A 181 2.53 0.49 9.14
N LEU A 182 1.35 1.09 9.06
CA LEU A 182 0.09 0.34 9.10
C LEU A 182 -0.06 -0.43 7.78
N VAL A 183 -0.11 -1.75 7.85
CA VAL A 183 -0.28 -2.62 6.68
C VAL A 183 -1.75 -2.99 6.55
N VAL A 184 -2.34 -2.66 5.41
CA VAL A 184 -3.71 -3.05 5.05
C VAL A 184 -3.65 -3.94 3.82
N TYR A 185 -4.06 -5.20 3.98
CA TYR A 185 -4.21 -6.16 2.91
C TYR A 185 -5.50 -5.94 2.12
N PRO A 186 -5.50 -6.19 0.81
CA PRO A 186 -6.72 -6.09 0.01
C PRO A 186 -7.78 -7.08 0.49
N ARG A 187 -9.05 -6.69 0.39
CA ARG A 187 -10.17 -7.58 0.67
C ARG A 187 -10.35 -8.53 -0.52
N PRO A 188 -10.27 -9.86 -0.33
CA PRO A 188 -10.49 -10.79 -1.43
C PRO A 188 -11.89 -10.60 -2.03
N LEU A 189 -11.95 -10.43 -3.35
CA LEU A 189 -13.21 -10.42 -4.07
C LEU A 189 -13.89 -11.80 -3.92
N ASN A 190 -15.21 -11.81 -3.78
CA ASN A 190 -15.94 -13.09 -3.69
C ASN A 190 -15.95 -13.76 -5.07
N LEU A 191 -14.98 -14.66 -5.30
CA LEU A 191 -14.81 -15.36 -6.58
C LEU A 191 -15.74 -16.57 -6.77
N VAL A 192 -16.85 -16.70 -6.03
CA VAL A 192 -17.76 -17.86 -6.19
C VAL A 192 -18.27 -18.03 -7.63
N GLU A 193 -18.21 -16.98 -8.46
CA GLU A 193 -18.52 -17.02 -9.89
C GLU A 193 -17.29 -16.80 -10.81
N LEU A 194 -16.13 -16.51 -10.22
CA LEU A 194 -14.97 -16.00 -10.94
C LEU A 194 -13.88 -17.07 -11.11
N LEU A 195 -13.74 -17.53 -12.36
CA LEU A 195 -12.43 -17.82 -12.96
C LEU A 195 -11.52 -18.79 -12.22
N VAL A 196 -11.73 -20.09 -12.43
CA VAL A 196 -10.74 -21.06 -12.93
C VAL A 196 -11.55 -22.35 -13.08
N PRO A 197 -11.46 -23.07 -14.22
CA PRO A 197 -12.23 -24.29 -14.42
C PRO A 197 -12.12 -25.22 -13.22
N SER A 198 -13.18 -25.96 -12.92
CA SER A 198 -13.14 -27.20 -12.13
C SER A 198 -12.18 -28.28 -12.72
N ARG A 199 -11.36 -27.90 -13.72
CA ARG A 199 -10.36 -28.66 -14.45
C ARG A 199 -8.99 -27.95 -14.45
N ILE A 200 -8.51 -27.49 -13.29
CA ILE A 200 -7.16 -27.93 -12.88
C ILE A 200 -7.37 -29.23 -12.09
N ALA A 201 -8.15 -30.14 -12.67
CA ALA A 201 -8.07 -31.53 -12.29
C ALA A 201 -6.71 -31.95 -12.82
N PRO A 202 -5.87 -32.66 -12.04
CA PRO A 202 -4.71 -33.31 -12.61
C PRO A 202 -5.24 -34.12 -13.78
N GLN A 203 -4.92 -33.74 -15.02
CA GLN A 203 -5.18 -34.64 -16.13
C GLN A 203 -4.46 -35.91 -15.76
N ALA A 204 -5.27 -36.95 -15.53
CA ALA A 204 -4.80 -38.24 -15.11
C ALA A 204 -3.64 -38.64 -16.02
N HIS A 205 -2.47 -38.81 -15.42
CA HIS A 205 -1.47 -39.77 -15.87
C HIS A 205 -1.05 -39.73 -17.35
N GLN A 206 -0.93 -38.55 -17.96
CA GLN A 206 0.05 -38.41 -19.04
C GLN A 206 1.33 -37.88 -18.45
N ARG A 207 2.19 -38.83 -18.04
CA ARG A 207 3.63 -38.66 -17.89
C ARG A 207 4.20 -38.16 -19.23
N HIS A 208 3.97 -36.90 -19.56
CA HIS A 208 4.90 -36.21 -20.43
C HIS A 208 6.08 -35.87 -19.55
N THR A 209 7.04 -36.81 -19.52
CA THR A 209 8.40 -36.59 -19.08
C THR A 209 8.98 -35.46 -19.95
N SER A 210 8.70 -34.21 -19.58
CA SER A 210 9.44 -33.11 -20.17
C SER A 210 10.86 -33.25 -19.63
N ASN A 211 11.78 -33.63 -20.52
CA ASN A 211 13.18 -33.93 -20.20
C ASN A 211 13.98 -32.66 -19.91
N ARG A 212 13.38 -31.69 -19.20
CA ARG A 212 14.02 -30.41 -18.88
C ARG A 212 14.41 -30.41 -17.42
N VAL A 213 15.70 -30.61 -17.21
CA VAL A 213 16.40 -30.44 -15.94
C VAL A 213 16.13 -29.02 -15.43
N GLY A 214 15.39 -28.93 -14.34
CA GLY A 214 15.14 -27.67 -13.62
C GLY A 214 16.34 -27.30 -12.76
N THR A 215 16.67 -26.01 -12.72
CA THR A 215 17.70 -25.46 -11.84
C THR A 215 17.03 -25.04 -10.52
N SER A 216 17.22 -25.84 -9.45
CA SER A 216 16.70 -25.69 -8.06
C SER A 216 15.20 -25.97 -7.86
N GLU A 217 14.69 -26.69 -6.84
CA GLU A 217 15.18 -27.33 -5.61
C GLU A 217 14.26 -28.55 -5.35
N ASP A 218 14.80 -29.77 -5.48
CA ASP A 218 14.38 -31.05 -4.86
C ASP A 218 15.01 -32.21 -5.67
N PHE A 219 15.96 -32.93 -5.06
CA PHE A 219 16.67 -34.04 -5.70
C PHE A 219 15.71 -35.24 -5.85
N LEU A 220 15.44 -35.66 -7.08
CA LEU A 220 14.56 -36.78 -7.39
C LEU A 220 15.30 -38.11 -7.44
N GLY A 221 16.53 -38.13 -7.98
CA GLY A 221 17.29 -39.35 -8.15
C GLY A 221 18.54 -39.20 -9.01
N ILE A 222 19.10 -40.34 -9.42
CA ILE A 222 20.27 -40.41 -10.29
C ILE A 222 19.94 -41.36 -11.44
N ARG A 223 20.22 -40.94 -12.68
CA ARG A 223 20.02 -41.76 -13.88
C ARG A 223 21.20 -41.68 -14.86
N PRO A 224 21.31 -42.60 -15.83
CA PRO A 224 22.31 -42.50 -16.88
C PRO A 224 22.18 -41.21 -17.72
N TYR A 225 23.31 -40.67 -18.13
CA TYR A 225 23.45 -39.49 -18.99
C TYR A 225 22.89 -39.77 -20.38
N SER A 226 22.05 -38.86 -20.89
CA SER A 226 21.64 -38.86 -22.30
C SER A 226 22.38 -37.77 -23.08
N ALA A 227 22.70 -38.06 -24.34
CA ALA A 227 23.46 -37.15 -25.20
C ALA A 227 22.75 -35.79 -25.35
N GLY A 228 23.47 -34.70 -25.05
CA GLY A 228 22.96 -33.33 -25.11
C GLY A 228 22.56 -32.74 -23.75
N GLU A 229 22.67 -33.51 -22.67
CA GLU A 229 22.41 -33.02 -21.32
C GLU A 229 23.59 -32.18 -20.78
N ASP A 230 23.24 -31.21 -19.93
CA ASP A 230 24.20 -30.27 -19.34
C ASP A 230 25.13 -31.00 -18.36
N THR A 231 26.43 -30.96 -18.65
CA THR A 231 27.48 -31.66 -17.92
C THR A 231 27.66 -31.17 -16.48
N ARG A 232 27.12 -30.00 -16.13
CA ARG A 232 27.15 -29.46 -14.76
C ARG A 232 26.33 -30.30 -13.77
N PHE A 233 25.40 -31.11 -14.27
CA PHE A 233 24.56 -31.97 -13.43
C PHE A 233 25.12 -33.40 -13.25
N ILE A 234 26.33 -33.69 -13.75
CA ILE A 234 26.96 -34.99 -13.57
C ILE A 234 27.22 -35.26 -12.07
N HIS A 235 26.77 -36.43 -11.61
CA HIS A 235 27.01 -36.90 -10.25
C HIS A 235 28.26 -37.78 -10.20
N TRP A 236 29.44 -37.16 -10.17
CA TRP A 236 30.75 -37.85 -10.18
C TRP A 236 30.87 -39.04 -9.22
N PRO A 237 30.37 -38.99 -7.96
CA PRO A 237 30.45 -40.14 -7.07
C PRO A 237 29.62 -41.34 -7.52
N ALA A 238 28.50 -41.13 -8.23
CA ALA A 238 27.68 -42.23 -8.75
C ALA A 238 28.26 -42.76 -10.06
N THR A 239 28.76 -41.87 -10.91
CA THR A 239 29.51 -42.22 -12.13
C THR A 239 30.69 -43.14 -11.81
N ALA A 240 31.46 -42.82 -10.76
CA ALA A 240 32.61 -43.63 -10.35
C ALA A 240 32.23 -45.02 -9.83
N ARG A 241 31.03 -45.19 -9.26
CA ARG A 241 30.56 -46.47 -8.71
C ARG A 241 29.90 -47.36 -9.76
N MET A 242 29.18 -46.77 -10.72
CA MET A 242 28.39 -47.49 -11.72
C MET A 242 29.18 -47.77 -13.01
N GLY A 243 30.28 -47.04 -13.26
CA GLY A 243 31.08 -47.19 -14.49
C GLY A 243 30.48 -46.52 -15.72
N GLU A 244 29.35 -45.84 -15.59
CA GLU A 244 28.65 -45.08 -16.63
C GLU A 244 28.37 -43.65 -16.15
N VAL A 245 28.29 -42.67 -17.07
CA VAL A 245 28.08 -41.26 -16.69
C VAL A 245 26.67 -41.10 -16.12
N MET A 246 26.59 -40.69 -14.85
CA MET A 246 25.34 -40.50 -14.14
C MET A 246 25.04 -39.01 -13.93
N VAL A 247 23.77 -38.63 -14.05
CA VAL A 247 23.28 -37.25 -13.91
C VAL A 247 22.28 -37.16 -12.75
N ARG A 248 22.34 -36.07 -11.99
CA ARG A 248 21.35 -35.75 -10.96
C ARG A 248 20.03 -35.39 -11.63
N GLU A 249 18.98 -36.09 -11.29
CA GLU A 249 17.63 -35.77 -11.68
C GLU A 249 16.99 -34.92 -10.58
N PHE A 250 16.43 -33.78 -10.96
CA PHE A 250 15.69 -32.91 -10.06
C PHE A 250 14.21 -33.09 -10.32
N GLN A 251 13.39 -33.01 -9.28
CA GLN A 251 11.95 -33.02 -9.42
C GLN A 251 11.53 -31.73 -10.11
N GLY A 252 11.20 -31.81 -11.40
CA GLY A 252 10.46 -30.74 -12.05
C GLY A 252 9.13 -30.60 -11.33
N ASN A 253 8.85 -29.41 -10.76
CA ASN A 253 7.59 -29.14 -10.08
C ASN A 253 6.44 -29.21 -11.09
N SER A 254 5.94 -30.42 -11.33
CA SER A 254 5.02 -30.76 -12.42
C SER A 254 3.57 -30.49 -12.03
N GLY A 255 3.33 -29.40 -11.29
CA GLY A 255 2.01 -28.87 -11.03
C GLY A 255 1.79 -27.67 -11.94
N GLN A 256 0.75 -27.69 -12.76
CA GLN A 256 0.30 -26.50 -13.49
C GLN A 256 0.05 -25.36 -12.48
N GLY A 257 1.04 -24.49 -12.33
CA GLY A 257 0.97 -23.32 -11.46
C GLY A 257 0.06 -22.25 -12.04
N MET A 258 -0.27 -21.24 -11.25
CA MET A 258 -1.01 -20.07 -11.70
C MET A 258 -0.11 -18.84 -11.61
N ALA A 259 0.03 -18.11 -12.72
CA ALA A 259 0.74 -16.84 -12.79
C ALA A 259 -0.24 -15.70 -13.05
N VAL A 260 -0.36 -14.76 -12.11
CA VAL A 260 -1.25 -13.60 -12.19
C VAL A 260 -0.43 -12.35 -12.54
N LEU A 261 -0.79 -11.70 -13.64
CA LEU A 261 -0.19 -10.44 -14.08
C LEU A 261 -1.20 -9.32 -13.85
N ILE A 262 -0.74 -8.24 -13.21
CA ILE A 262 -1.57 -7.09 -12.84
C ILE A 262 -1.09 -5.86 -13.60
N GLU A 263 -1.98 -5.23 -14.36
CA GLU A 263 -1.68 -3.97 -15.05
C GLU A 263 -1.71 -2.78 -14.07
N THR A 264 -0.80 -1.82 -14.27
CA THR A 264 -0.65 -0.65 -13.38
C THR A 264 -0.36 0.67 -14.10
N TRP A 265 -0.32 0.72 -15.44
CA TRP A 265 0.03 1.96 -16.16
C TRP A 265 -1.06 3.02 -16.06
N GLU A 266 -0.62 4.27 -16.14
CA GLU A 266 -1.42 5.47 -15.88
C GLU A 266 -2.69 5.55 -16.74
N GLU A 267 -2.58 5.26 -18.04
CA GLU A 267 -3.69 5.42 -19.00
C GLU A 267 -4.83 4.41 -18.81
N ALA A 268 -4.61 3.31 -18.08
CA ALA A 268 -5.68 2.37 -17.77
C ALA A 268 -6.30 2.59 -16.40
N LEU A 269 -5.73 3.45 -15.56
CA LEU A 269 -6.28 3.69 -14.23
C LEU A 269 -7.55 4.52 -14.37
N ALA A 270 -8.64 4.01 -13.80
CA ALA A 270 -9.93 4.67 -13.82
C ALA A 270 -10.64 4.53 -12.46
N GLY A 271 -11.43 5.55 -12.12
CA GLY A 271 -12.04 5.68 -10.80
C GLY A 271 -11.06 6.20 -9.75
N SER A 272 -11.51 6.24 -8.49
CA SER A 272 -10.70 6.72 -7.37
C SER A 272 -11.04 5.98 -6.09
N GLY A 273 -10.11 5.93 -5.15
CA GLY A 273 -10.31 5.26 -3.87
C GLY A 273 -10.62 3.77 -4.02
N GLU A 274 -11.57 3.29 -3.21
CA GLU A 274 -11.91 1.87 -3.06
C GLU A 274 -12.51 1.26 -4.34
N ASP A 275 -13.17 2.10 -5.15
CA ASP A 275 -13.91 1.69 -6.34
C ASP A 275 -13.07 1.80 -7.63
N SER A 276 -11.78 2.15 -7.53
CA SER A 276 -10.92 2.17 -8.71
C SER A 276 -10.75 0.79 -9.31
N ASN A 277 -10.64 0.72 -10.64
CA ASN A 277 -10.51 -0.56 -11.34
C ASN A 277 -9.29 -1.39 -10.90
N LEU A 278 -8.18 -0.72 -10.56
CA LEU A 278 -7.00 -1.34 -9.99
C LEU A 278 -7.29 -2.04 -8.66
N GLU A 279 -8.01 -1.40 -7.74
CA GLU A 279 -8.33 -1.99 -6.44
C GLU A 279 -9.24 -3.22 -6.58
N VAL A 280 -10.15 -3.22 -7.56
CA VAL A 280 -10.97 -4.39 -7.89
C VAL A 280 -10.11 -5.53 -8.47
N ALA A 281 -9.19 -5.22 -9.40
CA ALA A 281 -8.28 -6.22 -9.96
C ALA A 281 -7.36 -6.82 -8.89
N ILE A 282 -6.87 -6.01 -7.95
CA ILE A 282 -6.06 -6.47 -6.83
C ILE A 282 -6.88 -7.33 -5.85
N SER A 283 -8.13 -6.96 -5.61
CA SER A 283 -9.07 -7.77 -4.82
C SER A 283 -9.32 -9.15 -5.47
N ALA A 284 -9.38 -9.20 -6.81
CA ALA A 284 -9.46 -10.46 -7.56
C ALA A 284 -8.17 -11.29 -7.43
N ALA A 285 -6.99 -10.66 -7.57
CA ALA A 285 -5.69 -11.30 -7.35
C ALA A 285 -5.56 -11.89 -5.94
N ALA A 286 -6.03 -11.17 -4.91
CA ALA A 286 -6.03 -11.63 -3.52
C ALA A 286 -6.87 -12.89 -3.33
N ALA A 287 -8.02 -12.97 -4.00
CA ALA A 287 -8.88 -14.14 -3.92
C ALA A 287 -8.32 -15.35 -4.68
N LEU A 288 -7.64 -15.12 -5.82
CA LEU A 288 -6.89 -16.16 -6.54
C LEU A 288 -5.73 -16.70 -5.71
N ALA A 289 -4.99 -15.82 -5.02
CA ALA A 289 -3.94 -16.21 -4.09
C ALA A 289 -4.47 -17.09 -2.95
N GLY A 290 -5.62 -16.70 -2.38
CA GLY A 290 -6.30 -17.49 -1.35
C GLY A 290 -6.76 -18.86 -1.86
N ARG A 291 -7.23 -18.95 -3.11
CA ARG A 291 -7.60 -20.20 -3.75
C ARG A 291 -6.39 -21.10 -4.01
N ALA A 292 -5.32 -20.55 -4.59
CA ALA A 292 -4.09 -21.29 -4.85
C ALA A 292 -3.53 -21.90 -3.56
N ARG A 293 -3.53 -21.14 -2.45
CA ARG A 293 -3.17 -21.63 -1.12
C ARG A 293 -4.04 -22.80 -0.67
N ARG A 294 -5.37 -22.69 -0.78
CA ARG A 294 -6.30 -23.77 -0.39
C ARG A 294 -6.13 -25.03 -1.24
N GLN A 295 -5.72 -24.89 -2.49
CA GLN A 295 -5.54 -26.00 -3.44
C GLN A 295 -4.10 -26.53 -3.49
N GLY A 296 -3.16 -25.94 -2.76
CA GLY A 296 -1.74 -26.31 -2.81
C GLY A 296 -1.09 -26.07 -4.18
N LEU A 297 -1.64 -25.14 -4.99
CA LEU A 297 -1.12 -24.85 -6.32
C LEU A 297 0.06 -23.87 -6.23
N PRO A 298 1.14 -24.08 -7.00
CA PRO A 298 2.18 -23.06 -7.19
C PRO A 298 1.55 -21.75 -7.67
N PHE A 299 1.86 -20.65 -7.01
CA PHE A 299 1.29 -19.33 -7.30
C PHE A 299 2.37 -18.30 -7.52
N LEU A 300 2.23 -17.53 -8.59
CA LEU A 300 3.13 -16.48 -8.99
C LEU A 300 2.32 -15.21 -9.23
N GLN A 301 2.81 -14.09 -8.73
CA GLN A 301 2.28 -12.77 -9.05
C GLN A 301 3.38 -11.94 -9.68
N ILE A 302 3.04 -11.21 -10.74
CA ILE A 302 3.94 -10.31 -11.43
C ILE A 302 3.23 -8.97 -11.60
N CYS A 303 3.88 -7.91 -11.16
CA CYS A 303 3.38 -6.55 -11.27
C CYS A 303 4.56 -5.62 -11.49
N GLU A 304 4.32 -4.52 -12.19
CA GLU A 304 5.28 -3.43 -12.29
C GLU A 304 4.85 -2.27 -11.41
N TRP A 305 5.83 -1.67 -10.73
CA TRP A 305 5.69 -0.35 -10.14
C TRP A 305 7.07 0.32 -10.06
N ALA A 306 7.08 1.65 -10.05
CA ALA A 306 8.31 2.45 -10.00
C ALA A 306 9.35 2.10 -11.10
N GLY A 307 8.91 1.58 -12.25
CA GLY A 307 9.78 1.18 -13.36
C GLY A 307 10.50 -0.15 -13.15
N GLN A 308 10.08 -0.96 -12.16
CA GLN A 308 10.67 -2.25 -11.85
C GLN A 308 9.62 -3.35 -11.82
N ILE A 309 9.98 -4.51 -12.36
CA ILE A 309 9.11 -5.69 -12.33
C ILE A 309 9.39 -6.46 -11.06
N HIS A 310 8.35 -6.59 -10.25
CA HIS A 310 8.36 -7.33 -9.02
C HIS A 310 7.63 -8.66 -9.20
N VAL A 311 8.16 -9.69 -8.54
CA VAL A 311 7.64 -11.05 -8.62
C VAL A 311 7.50 -11.60 -7.22
N SER A 312 6.33 -12.16 -6.91
CA SER A 312 6.11 -12.94 -5.68
C SER A 312 5.73 -14.37 -6.03
N ARG A 313 6.46 -15.33 -5.46
CA ARG A 313 6.21 -16.78 -5.57
C ARG A 313 5.47 -17.35 -4.35
N THR A 314 4.99 -16.46 -3.49
CA THR A 314 4.34 -16.84 -2.23
C THR A 314 2.83 -16.93 -2.43
N SER A 315 2.18 -17.79 -1.64
CA SER A 315 0.74 -17.81 -1.48
C SER A 315 0.37 -17.37 -0.06
N GLY A 316 -0.91 -17.06 0.21
CA GLY A 316 -1.34 -16.64 1.54
C GLY A 316 -0.92 -15.22 1.91
N GLU A 317 -0.35 -15.02 3.11
CA GLU A 317 -0.03 -13.68 3.61
C GLU A 317 1.06 -12.99 2.79
N GLY A 318 2.10 -13.71 2.36
CA GLY A 318 3.12 -13.13 1.48
C GLY A 318 2.57 -12.67 0.12
N ALA A 319 1.50 -13.34 -0.36
CA ALA A 319 0.78 -12.90 -1.55
C ALA A 319 -0.02 -11.62 -1.30
N LEU A 320 -0.69 -11.50 -0.16
CA LEU A 320 -1.43 -10.30 0.22
C LEU A 320 -0.48 -9.13 0.51
N ASP A 321 0.69 -9.41 1.07
CA ASP A 321 1.74 -8.42 1.31
C ASP A 321 2.28 -7.83 0.01
N PHE A 322 2.56 -8.68 -0.98
CA PHE A 322 2.92 -8.24 -2.32
C PHE A 322 1.85 -7.32 -2.91
N LEU A 323 0.58 -7.73 -2.84
CA LEU A 323 -0.53 -6.94 -3.34
C LEU A 323 -0.68 -5.60 -2.61
N ALA A 324 -0.47 -5.55 -1.29
CA ALA A 324 -0.51 -4.29 -0.53
C ALA A 324 0.63 -3.32 -0.90
N ARG A 325 1.71 -3.79 -1.50
CA ARG A 325 2.86 -2.94 -1.91
C ARG A 325 2.72 -2.32 -3.30
N ILE A 326 1.81 -2.80 -4.13
CA ILE A 326 1.65 -2.31 -5.51
C ILE A 326 1.32 -0.81 -5.49
N GLN A 327 2.19 0.01 -6.10
CA GLN A 327 2.02 1.47 -6.20
C GLN A 327 1.86 1.90 -7.66
N PRO A 328 0.69 2.37 -8.09
CA PRO A 328 0.51 2.96 -9.41
C PRO A 328 1.04 4.42 -9.49
N PRO A 329 1.27 4.96 -10.69
CA PRO A 329 1.28 4.25 -11.96
C PRO A 329 2.60 3.51 -12.21
N GLY A 330 2.50 2.43 -12.97
CA GLY A 330 3.62 1.78 -13.62
C GLY A 330 4.26 2.68 -14.68
N ARG A 331 5.54 2.48 -14.97
CA ARG A 331 6.31 3.24 -15.98
C ARG A 331 6.60 2.44 -17.25
N LEU A 332 6.38 1.13 -17.26
CA LEU A 332 6.61 0.30 -18.44
C LEU A 332 5.37 0.32 -19.34
N SER A 333 5.60 0.27 -20.65
CA SER A 333 4.51 0.02 -21.59
C SER A 333 3.94 -1.40 -21.38
N ARG A 334 2.69 -1.60 -21.80
CA ARG A 334 2.05 -2.93 -21.78
C ARG A 334 2.91 -4.00 -22.43
N PHE A 335 3.50 -3.71 -23.59
CA PHE A 335 4.32 -4.66 -24.33
C PHE A 335 5.58 -5.05 -23.53
N GLU A 336 6.33 -4.07 -23.03
CA GLU A 336 7.54 -4.31 -22.22
C GLU A 336 7.23 -5.10 -20.94
N PHE A 337 6.12 -4.76 -20.27
CA PHE A 337 5.68 -5.49 -19.08
C PHE A 337 5.35 -6.95 -19.41
N LEU A 338 4.55 -7.19 -20.45
CA LEU A 338 4.15 -8.53 -20.87
C LEU A 338 5.36 -9.38 -21.31
N GLU A 339 6.28 -8.82 -22.08
CA GLU A 339 7.50 -9.50 -22.51
C GLU A 339 8.37 -9.91 -21.32
N ALA A 340 8.60 -8.97 -20.41
CA ALA A 340 9.45 -9.21 -19.26
C ALA A 340 8.78 -10.10 -18.20
N ALA A 341 7.45 -10.10 -18.11
CA ALA A 341 6.67 -11.04 -17.31
C ALA A 341 6.69 -12.46 -17.92
N ALA A 342 6.63 -12.57 -19.26
CA ALA A 342 6.79 -13.84 -19.97
C ALA A 342 8.10 -14.52 -19.59
N GLY A 343 9.22 -13.79 -19.56
CA GLY A 343 10.52 -14.33 -19.19
C GLY A 343 10.60 -14.86 -17.74
N ARG A 344 9.71 -14.41 -16.85
CA ARG A 344 9.74 -14.73 -15.41
C ARG A 344 8.73 -15.80 -15.00
N ALA A 345 7.65 -15.98 -15.76
CA ALA A 345 6.66 -17.02 -15.53
C ALA A 345 7.20 -18.42 -15.94
N PRO A 346 6.87 -19.50 -15.21
CA PRO A 346 7.12 -20.87 -15.65
C PRO A 346 6.38 -21.20 -16.97
N ALA A 347 6.96 -22.05 -17.82
CA ALA A 347 6.40 -22.39 -19.14
C ALA A 347 5.07 -23.16 -19.05
N ASP A 348 4.93 -23.97 -18.01
CA ASP A 348 3.81 -24.84 -17.68
C ASP A 348 2.73 -24.17 -16.81
N ALA A 349 2.98 -22.95 -16.32
CA ALA A 349 2.00 -22.20 -15.55
C ALA A 349 0.88 -21.66 -16.45
N HIS A 350 -0.35 -21.72 -15.95
CA HIS A 350 -1.50 -21.03 -16.54
C HIS A 350 -1.38 -19.53 -16.26
N LEU A 351 -1.33 -18.73 -17.32
CA LEU A 351 -1.20 -17.28 -17.23
C LEU A 351 -2.59 -16.64 -17.13
N LEU A 352 -2.82 -15.86 -16.08
CA LEU A 352 -4.02 -15.05 -15.92
C LEU A 352 -3.63 -13.57 -15.94
N LEU A 353 -4.10 -12.86 -16.96
CA LEU A 353 -3.89 -11.42 -17.11
C LEU A 353 -5.10 -10.67 -16.55
N LEU A 354 -4.87 -9.78 -15.59
CA LEU A 354 -5.87 -8.87 -15.06
C LEU A 354 -5.66 -7.51 -15.73
N LEU A 355 -6.47 -7.24 -16.76
CA LEU A 355 -6.38 -6.03 -17.56
C LEU A 355 -7.34 -4.96 -17.03
N LEU A 356 -6.87 -3.72 -16.97
CA LEU A 356 -7.61 -2.54 -16.53
C LEU A 356 -8.18 -1.74 -17.72
N ALA A 357 -7.63 -1.93 -18.93
CA ALA A 357 -8.06 -1.24 -20.16
C ALA A 357 -8.23 -2.21 -21.35
N PRO A 358 -8.96 -1.80 -22.41
CA PRO A 358 -9.10 -2.59 -23.63
C PRO A 358 -7.76 -2.88 -24.32
N LEU A 359 -7.76 -3.92 -25.15
CA LEU A 359 -6.61 -4.28 -25.97
C LEU A 359 -6.51 -3.34 -27.17
N GLY A 360 -5.45 -2.52 -27.19
CA GLY A 360 -5.10 -1.69 -28.34
C GLY A 360 -4.35 -2.50 -29.40
N ASP A 361 -3.19 -3.06 -29.03
CA ASP A 361 -2.35 -3.87 -29.92
C ASP A 361 -2.27 -5.33 -29.47
N MET A 362 -2.56 -6.24 -30.40
CA MET A 362 -2.59 -7.69 -30.19
C MET A 362 -1.22 -8.35 -30.39
N GLN A 363 -0.22 -7.65 -30.95
CA GLN A 363 1.10 -8.24 -31.25
C GLN A 363 1.84 -8.73 -29.99
N GLY A 364 1.67 -8.06 -28.85
CA GLY A 364 2.26 -8.49 -27.58
C GLY A 364 1.63 -9.77 -26.99
N LEU A 365 0.35 -10.03 -27.30
CA LEU A 365 -0.36 -11.20 -26.79
C LEU A 365 -0.12 -12.45 -27.62
N SER A 366 0.04 -12.33 -28.95
CA SER A 366 0.28 -13.49 -29.82
C SER A 366 1.54 -14.25 -29.40
N HIS A 367 2.62 -13.53 -29.08
CA HIS A 367 3.87 -14.15 -28.61
C HIS A 367 3.72 -14.86 -27.25
N LEU A 368 2.80 -14.41 -26.38
CA LEU A 368 2.47 -15.08 -25.12
C LEU A 368 1.65 -16.36 -25.33
N LEU A 369 0.80 -16.39 -26.35
CA LEU A 369 -0.06 -17.52 -26.69
C LEU A 369 0.71 -18.74 -27.20
N GLU A 370 1.84 -18.54 -27.88
CA GLU A 370 2.59 -19.62 -28.53
C GLU A 370 3.38 -20.52 -27.55
N ARG A 371 3.58 -20.11 -26.29
CA ARG A 371 4.61 -20.71 -25.40
C ARG A 371 4.12 -21.29 -24.06
N ARG A 372 2.81 -21.40 -23.78
CA ARG A 372 2.33 -21.62 -22.38
C ARG A 372 1.21 -22.66 -22.20
N GLY A 373 1.08 -23.17 -20.97
CA GLY A 373 0.05 -24.12 -20.51
C GLY A 373 -1.40 -23.61 -20.54
N GLY A 374 -1.62 -22.34 -20.87
CA GLY A 374 -2.92 -21.73 -21.06
C GLY A 374 -2.89 -20.22 -20.79
N LEU A 375 -3.71 -19.46 -21.51
CA LEU A 375 -3.91 -18.03 -21.29
C LEU A 375 -5.36 -17.75 -20.90
N SER A 376 -5.56 -16.93 -19.87
CA SER A 376 -6.85 -16.38 -19.50
C SER A 376 -6.73 -14.89 -19.26
N VAL A 377 -7.76 -14.15 -19.65
CA VAL A 377 -7.78 -12.69 -19.58
C VAL A 377 -9.03 -12.23 -18.85
N VAL A 378 -8.87 -11.26 -17.95
CA VAL A 378 -9.97 -10.68 -17.18
C VAL A 378 -9.88 -9.18 -17.30
N PHE A 379 -10.93 -8.54 -17.83
CA PHE A 379 -11.01 -7.09 -17.90
C PHE A 379 -11.71 -6.51 -16.67
N PHE A 380 -11.16 -5.44 -16.12
CA PHE A 380 -11.72 -4.59 -15.08
C PHE A 380 -11.82 -3.16 -15.63
N PRO A 381 -12.83 -2.85 -16.46
CA PRO A 381 -13.05 -1.50 -16.97
C PRO A 381 -13.32 -0.52 -15.82
N GLY A 382 -13.05 0.75 -16.07
CA GLY A 382 -13.38 1.84 -15.14
C GLY A 382 -14.88 1.90 -14.82
N PRO A 383 -15.27 2.25 -13.58
CA PRO A 383 -16.67 2.28 -13.16
C PRO A 383 -17.51 3.31 -13.93
N ASP A 384 -16.90 4.44 -14.32
CA ASP A 384 -17.60 5.60 -14.88
C ASP A 384 -17.36 5.80 -16.39
N GLN A 385 -16.87 4.79 -17.10
CA GLN A 385 -16.51 4.88 -18.52
C GLN A 385 -17.26 3.82 -19.37
N PRO A 386 -18.47 4.13 -19.87
CA PRO A 386 -19.25 3.18 -20.67
C PRO A 386 -18.59 2.87 -22.04
N GLU A 387 -17.81 3.80 -22.59
CA GLU A 387 -17.04 3.58 -23.81
C GLU A 387 -15.95 2.52 -23.62
N ASP A 388 -15.23 2.55 -22.49
CA ASP A 388 -14.24 1.54 -22.12
C ASP A 388 -14.86 0.16 -21.94
N GLN A 389 -16.05 0.10 -21.31
CA GLN A 389 -16.77 -1.17 -21.16
C GLN A 389 -17.11 -1.79 -22.52
N LYS A 390 -17.56 -0.97 -23.48
CA LYS A 390 -17.83 -1.41 -24.84
C LYS A 390 -16.56 -1.84 -25.57
N ALA A 391 -15.47 -1.07 -25.47
CA ALA A 391 -14.18 -1.42 -26.07
C ALA A 391 -13.58 -2.71 -25.48
N CYS A 392 -13.76 -2.94 -24.17
CA CYS A 392 -13.38 -4.21 -23.52
C CYS A 392 -14.22 -5.37 -24.06
N GLN A 393 -15.53 -5.18 -24.27
CA GLN A 393 -16.38 -6.20 -24.88
C GLN A 393 -15.98 -6.53 -26.33
N ASP A 394 -15.56 -5.54 -27.11
CA ASP A 394 -15.04 -5.78 -28.46
C ASP A 394 -13.70 -6.55 -28.41
N SER A 395 -12.80 -6.18 -27.48
CA SER A 395 -11.56 -6.92 -27.20
C SER A 395 -11.82 -8.39 -26.81
N LEU A 396 -12.86 -8.64 -26.01
CA LEU A 396 -13.28 -10.01 -25.64
C LEU A 396 -13.64 -10.84 -26.88
N ARG A 397 -14.31 -10.27 -27.89
CA ARG A 397 -14.68 -10.99 -29.11
C ARG A 397 -13.45 -11.43 -29.88
N VAL A 398 -12.45 -10.56 -30.00
CA VAL A 398 -11.17 -10.86 -30.67
C VAL A 398 -10.43 -11.98 -29.94
N LEU A 399 -10.26 -11.86 -28.62
CA LEU A 399 -9.60 -12.89 -27.80
C LEU A 399 -10.27 -14.26 -27.91
N ARG A 400 -11.60 -14.30 -27.90
CA ARG A 400 -12.36 -15.56 -28.03
C ARG A 400 -12.21 -16.18 -29.41
N ALA A 401 -12.15 -15.37 -30.46
CA ALA A 401 -11.89 -15.86 -31.82
C ALA A 401 -10.49 -16.51 -31.92
N SER A 402 -9.52 -16.01 -31.15
CA SER A 402 -8.17 -16.61 -31.03
C SER A 402 -8.07 -17.77 -30.01
N GLY A 403 -9.20 -18.26 -29.49
CA GLY A 403 -9.23 -19.39 -28.54
C GLY A 403 -8.85 -19.05 -27.10
N VAL A 404 -8.66 -17.76 -26.77
CA VAL A 404 -8.31 -17.30 -25.42
C VAL A 404 -9.56 -17.23 -24.55
N ARG A 405 -9.49 -17.80 -23.35
CA ARG A 405 -10.58 -17.68 -22.39
C ARG A 405 -10.57 -16.27 -21.79
N SER A 406 -11.68 -15.56 -21.91
CA SER A 406 -11.73 -14.15 -21.55
C SER A 406 -13.06 -13.75 -20.90
N TRP A 407 -12.95 -12.91 -19.86
CA TRP A 407 -14.05 -12.44 -19.01
C TRP A 407 -13.94 -10.94 -18.77
N ILE A 408 -15.06 -10.32 -18.40
CA ILE A 408 -15.13 -8.90 -18.02
C ILE A 408 -15.86 -8.77 -16.69
N HIS A 409 -15.32 -7.97 -15.78
CA HIS A 409 -15.92 -7.63 -14.51
C HIS A 409 -16.62 -6.28 -14.65
N LEU A 410 -17.94 -6.28 -14.58
CA LEU A 410 -18.71 -5.03 -14.61
C LEU A 410 -19.07 -4.63 -13.17
N PRO A 411 -18.82 -3.37 -12.77
CA PRO A 411 -19.21 -2.86 -11.46
C PRO A 411 -20.70 -3.15 -11.18
N GLY A 412 -21.02 -3.64 -9.97
CA GLY A 412 -22.38 -3.96 -9.55
C GLY A 412 -23.03 -5.21 -10.17
N ILE A 413 -22.53 -5.69 -11.31
CA ILE A 413 -23.04 -6.89 -12.01
C ILE A 413 -22.16 -8.12 -11.73
N GLY A 414 -20.86 -7.92 -11.50
CA GLY A 414 -19.90 -9.01 -11.33
C GLY A 414 -19.28 -9.46 -12.66
N LEU A 415 -18.68 -10.66 -12.69
CA LEU A 415 -18.14 -11.17 -13.96
C LEU A 415 -19.25 -11.62 -14.88
N THR A 416 -19.17 -11.16 -16.13
CA THR A 416 -20.00 -11.72 -17.19
C THR A 416 -19.27 -12.90 -17.84
N PRO A 417 -19.82 -14.13 -17.80
CA PRO A 417 -19.23 -15.27 -18.51
C PRO A 417 -19.26 -15.03 -20.03
N PRO A 418 -18.48 -15.79 -20.81
CA PRO A 418 -18.61 -15.76 -22.25
C PRO A 418 -20.05 -16.11 -22.64
N SER A 419 -20.74 -15.17 -23.29
CA SER A 419 -22.00 -15.47 -23.95
C SER A 419 -21.73 -16.58 -24.96
N SER A 420 -22.28 -17.77 -24.70
CA SER A 420 -22.40 -18.81 -25.70
C SER A 420 -23.20 -18.21 -26.85
N ARG A 421 -22.58 -17.99 -28.01
CA ARG A 421 -23.30 -17.53 -29.20
C ARG A 421 -24.51 -18.42 -29.45
N GLY A 422 -25.59 -17.78 -29.90
CA GLY A 422 -26.73 -18.44 -30.48
C GLY A 422 -26.29 -19.53 -31.44
N THR A 423 -26.76 -20.73 -31.16
CA THR A 423 -27.01 -21.73 -32.18
C THR A 423 -28.09 -21.18 -33.08
N SER A 424 -27.73 -20.94 -34.34
CA SER A 424 -28.66 -20.79 -35.44
C SER A 424 -29.77 -21.84 -35.37
N ARG A 425 -31.00 -21.41 -35.60
CA ARG A 425 -31.94 -22.17 -36.40
C ARG A 425 -32.38 -21.30 -37.57
#